data_AF-A0A7W1ACV9-F1
#
_entry.id   AF-A0A7W1ACV9-F1
#
_cell.length_a   1.000
_cell.length_b   1.000
_cell.length_c   1.000
_cell.angle_alpha   90.00
_cell.angle_beta   90.00
_cell.angle_gamma   90.00
#
_symmetry.space_group_name_H-M   'P 1'
#
loop_
_entity.id
_entity.type
_entity.pdbx_description
1 polymer ?
#
loop_
_entity_poly.entity_id
_entity_poly.type
_entity_poly.pdbx_seq_one_letter_code
_entity_poly.pdbx_strand_id
1 'polypeptide(L)'
;RALLAATFPEIEMDSLLGTDPPEDPLARLEIVAESLTRRIVEHEPEYRTQLRLALEGEPAGGESPPLRRGRRIEWVEDALAPLRGRMPEPELRRLIYSIGATIGIEAFVWLTDMGGLSREEAVEVMRSNARTLLRSALERLA
;
A
#
# COMPACT_ATOMS: atom_id res chain seq x y z
N ARG A 1 -6.45 19.42 -11.85
CA ARG A 1 -5.22 18.91 -11.20
C ARG A 1 -4.94 19.62 -9.87
N ALA A 2 -4.81 20.94 -9.83
CA ALA A 2 -4.51 21.68 -8.58
C ALA A 2 -5.49 21.43 -7.41
N LEU A 3 -6.80 21.32 -7.68
CA LEU A 3 -7.81 21.04 -6.65
C LEU A 3 -7.78 19.60 -6.10
N LEU A 4 -7.20 18.63 -6.83
CA LEU A 4 -7.09 17.23 -6.40
C LEU A 4 -5.80 16.98 -5.61
N ALA A 5 -4.69 17.59 -6.03
CA ALA A 5 -3.44 17.58 -5.29
C ALA A 5 -3.56 18.28 -3.92
N ALA A 6 -4.40 19.31 -3.84
CA ALA A 6 -4.69 20.01 -2.58
C ALA A 6 -5.45 19.16 -1.55
N THR A 7 -6.11 18.07 -1.97
CA THR A 7 -6.85 17.15 -1.09
C THR A 7 -6.05 15.87 -0.78
N PHE A 8 -5.07 15.51 -1.61
CA PHE A 8 -4.27 14.28 -1.48
C PHE A 8 -2.80 14.54 -1.87
N PRO A 9 -2.00 15.14 -0.98
CA PRO A 9 -0.60 15.45 -1.25
C PRO A 9 0.24 14.18 -1.54
N GLU A 10 -0.20 13.01 -1.07
CA GLU A 10 0.38 11.69 -1.43
C GLU A 10 0.53 11.43 -2.92
N ILE A 11 -0.33 12.00 -3.78
CA ILE A 11 -0.32 11.71 -5.22
C ILE A 11 1.01 12.16 -5.86
N GLU A 12 1.72 13.11 -5.25
CA GLU A 12 3.00 13.63 -5.75
C GLU A 12 4.23 13.00 -5.06
N MET A 13 4.06 12.14 -4.04
CA MET A 13 5.18 11.60 -3.27
C MET A 13 5.81 10.37 -3.90
N ASP A 14 7.00 10.50 -4.48
CA ASP A 14 7.65 9.39 -5.19
C ASP A 14 8.15 8.25 -4.32
N SER A 15 8.47 8.55 -3.07
CA SER A 15 8.90 7.57 -2.08
C SER A 15 8.34 7.91 -0.70
N LEU A 16 8.17 6.88 0.12
CA LEU A 16 7.86 7.00 1.54
C LEU A 16 9.10 6.75 2.44
N LEU A 17 10.26 6.44 1.85
CA LEU A 17 11.44 6.00 2.60
C LEU A 17 12.38 7.14 3.02
N GLY A 18 12.18 8.36 2.50
CA GLY A 18 13.06 9.49 2.75
C GLY A 18 14.35 9.46 1.92
N THR A 19 15.35 10.26 2.31
CA THR A 19 16.57 10.50 1.51
C THR A 19 17.68 9.46 1.69
N ASP A 20 17.67 8.72 2.80
CA ASP A 20 18.68 7.71 3.13
C ASP A 20 17.98 6.43 3.62
N PRO A 21 17.41 5.65 2.70
CA PRO A 21 16.58 4.52 3.07
C PRO A 21 17.45 3.31 3.47
N PRO A 22 17.04 2.49 4.44
CA PRO A 22 17.81 1.30 4.84
C PRO A 22 18.06 0.33 3.68
N GLU A 23 19.13 -0.47 3.78
CA GLU A 23 19.41 -1.54 2.81
C GLU A 23 18.51 -2.76 3.02
N ASP A 24 18.14 -3.05 4.28
CA ASP A 24 17.30 -4.21 4.62
C ASP A 24 15.87 -4.03 4.07
N PRO A 25 15.39 -4.91 3.18
CA PRO A 25 14.04 -4.84 2.63
C PRO A 25 12.95 -4.91 3.72
N LEU A 26 13.20 -5.58 4.85
CA LEU A 26 12.21 -5.64 5.93
C LEU A 26 12.08 -4.28 6.64
N ALA A 27 13.19 -3.64 6.97
CA ALA A 27 13.19 -2.28 7.51
C ALA A 27 12.53 -1.26 6.57
N ARG A 28 12.78 -1.35 5.25
CA ARG A 28 12.12 -0.51 4.25
C ARG A 28 10.61 -0.74 4.23
N LEU A 29 10.18 -1.99 4.24
CA LEU A 29 8.75 -2.33 4.24
C LEU A 29 8.04 -1.82 5.49
N GLU A 30 8.67 -1.87 6.66
CA GLU A 30 8.10 -1.31 7.89
C GLU A 30 7.82 0.18 7.78
N ILE A 31 8.76 0.97 7.25
CA ILE A 31 8.58 2.41 7.03
C ILE A 31 7.38 2.67 6.11
N VAL A 32 7.30 1.94 5.00
CA VAL A 32 6.20 2.08 4.04
C VAL A 32 4.87 1.66 4.64
N ALA A 33 4.81 0.52 5.33
CA ALA A 33 3.59 0.00 5.94
C ALA A 33 3.07 0.90 7.07
N GLU A 34 3.96 1.45 7.89
CA GLU A 34 3.59 2.42 8.93
C GLU A 34 3.04 3.71 8.32
N SER A 35 3.71 4.27 7.31
CA SER A 35 3.24 5.47 6.63
C SER A 35 1.89 5.26 5.95
N LEU A 36 1.70 4.12 5.26
CA LEU A 36 0.44 3.78 4.60
C LEU A 36 -0.71 3.61 5.61
N THR A 37 -0.50 2.83 6.66
CA THR A 37 -1.54 2.58 7.67
C THR A 37 -1.91 3.84 8.45
N ARG A 38 -0.93 4.70 8.79
CA ARG A 38 -1.20 6.01 9.38
C ARG A 38 -2.09 6.87 8.48
N ARG A 39 -1.78 6.96 7.18
CA ARG A 39 -2.59 7.72 6.21
C ARG A 39 -4.01 7.18 6.08
N ILE A 40 -4.16 5.85 6.08
CA ILE A 40 -5.49 5.22 6.02
C ILE A 40 -6.33 5.64 7.23
N VAL A 41 -5.75 5.68 8.43
CA VAL A 41 -6.45 6.11 9.64
C VAL A 41 -6.74 7.63 9.62
N GLU A 42 -5.78 8.44 9.19
CA GLU A 42 -5.88 9.90 9.16
C GLU A 42 -6.90 10.41 8.12
N HIS A 43 -6.98 9.74 6.97
CA HIS A 43 -7.82 10.13 5.82
C HIS A 43 -8.82 9.03 5.45
N GLU A 44 -9.33 8.33 6.46
CA GLU A 44 -10.23 7.18 6.30
C GLU A 44 -11.46 7.50 5.42
N PRO A 45 -12.22 8.60 5.65
CA PRO A 45 -13.40 8.93 4.83
C PRO A 45 -13.08 9.10 3.34
N GLU A 46 -11.92 9.68 3.05
CA GLU A 46 -11.43 9.92 1.71
C GLU A 46 -11.05 8.63 1.00
N TYR A 47 -10.27 7.76 1.66
CA TYR A 47 -9.92 6.45 1.12
C TYR A 47 -11.15 5.55 0.92
N ARG A 48 -12.16 5.64 1.81
CA ARG A 48 -13.45 4.95 1.61
C ARG A 48 -14.19 5.47 0.38
N THR A 49 -14.15 6.79 0.15
CA THR A 49 -14.74 7.40 -1.04
C THR A 49 -14.01 6.92 -2.31
N GLN A 50 -12.68 6.86 -2.28
CA GLN A 50 -11.88 6.31 -3.37
C GLN A 50 -12.25 4.85 -3.66
N LEU A 51 -12.36 4.00 -2.63
CA LEU A 51 -12.79 2.62 -2.78
C LEU A 51 -14.19 2.51 -3.39
N ARG A 52 -15.16 3.29 -2.90
CA ARG A 52 -16.53 3.32 -3.45
C ARG A 52 -16.53 3.67 -4.93
N LEU A 53 -15.81 4.72 -5.34
CA LEU A 53 -15.69 5.11 -6.73
C LEU A 53 -15.01 4.02 -7.58
N ALA A 54 -14.04 3.29 -7.01
CA ALA A 54 -13.41 2.17 -7.70
C ALA A 54 -14.42 1.04 -7.99
N LEU A 55 -15.28 0.71 -7.01
CA LEU A 55 -16.33 -0.31 -7.12
C LEU A 55 -17.46 0.06 -8.10
N GLU A 56 -17.72 1.35 -8.30
CA GLU A 56 -18.73 1.84 -9.25
C GLU A 56 -18.34 1.68 -10.74
N GLY A 57 -17.08 1.30 -11.04
CA GLY A 57 -16.61 1.08 -12.42
C GLY A 57 -16.24 2.37 -13.17
N GLU A 58 -15.67 2.24 -14.39
CA GLU A 58 -15.40 3.41 -15.24
C GLU A 58 -16.68 3.87 -15.95
N PRO A 59 -16.99 5.18 -15.98
CA PRO A 59 -17.98 5.70 -16.91
C PRO A 59 -17.54 5.35 -18.33
N ALA A 60 -18.46 4.87 -19.17
CA ALA A 60 -18.15 4.57 -20.56
C ALA A 60 -17.55 5.82 -21.26
N GLY A 61 -16.27 5.75 -21.65
CA GLY A 61 -15.61 6.75 -22.51
C GLY A 61 -14.86 7.90 -21.82
N GLY A 62 -14.52 7.82 -20.53
CA GLY A 62 -13.74 8.87 -19.83
C GLY A 62 -12.36 8.41 -19.34
N GLU A 63 -11.37 9.31 -19.35
CA GLU A 63 -10.10 9.09 -18.63
C GLU A 63 -10.38 8.85 -17.13
N SER A 64 -9.86 7.75 -16.59
CA SER A 64 -9.94 7.46 -15.15
C SER A 64 -9.34 8.62 -14.34
N PRO A 65 -10.04 9.18 -13.34
CA PRO A 65 -9.50 10.24 -12.51
C PRO A 65 -8.17 9.80 -11.86
N PRO A 66 -7.17 10.69 -11.68
CA PRO A 66 -5.90 10.37 -11.00
C PRO A 66 -6.10 9.76 -9.61
N LEU A 67 -7.19 10.15 -8.94
CA LEU A 67 -7.68 9.58 -7.69
C LEU A 67 -7.89 8.06 -7.72
N ARG A 68 -8.05 7.43 -8.89
CA ARG A 68 -8.37 6.01 -9.00
C ARG A 68 -7.17 5.08 -8.91
N ARG A 69 -5.96 5.56 -9.24
CA ARG A 69 -4.79 4.66 -9.34
C ARG A 69 -4.00 4.50 -8.04
N GLY A 70 -4.11 5.45 -7.11
CA GLY A 70 -3.28 5.44 -5.89
C GLY A 70 -1.78 5.36 -6.21
N ARG A 71 -0.93 5.21 -5.18
CA ARG A 71 0.52 5.02 -5.33
C ARG A 71 1.08 3.84 -4.57
N ARG A 72 0.18 3.02 -4.01
CA ARG A 72 0.53 1.92 -3.10
C ARG A 72 1.47 0.92 -3.77
N ILE A 73 1.25 0.61 -5.04
CA ILE A 73 2.08 -0.34 -5.78
C ILE A 73 3.50 0.22 -5.91
N GLU A 74 3.63 1.48 -6.32
CA GLU A 74 4.90 2.17 -6.52
C GLU A 74 5.69 2.28 -5.21
N TRP A 75 5.04 2.57 -4.09
CA TRP A 75 5.71 2.63 -2.79
C TRP A 75 6.14 1.26 -2.27
N VAL A 76 5.34 0.21 -2.48
CA VAL A 76 5.74 -1.16 -2.13
C VAL A 76 6.88 -1.61 -3.03
N GLU A 77 6.85 -1.26 -4.31
CA GLU A 77 7.94 -1.54 -5.24
C GLU A 77 9.24 -0.84 -4.80
N ASP A 78 9.17 0.41 -4.36
CA ASP A 78 10.31 1.15 -3.82
C ASP A 78 10.86 0.50 -2.52
N ALA A 79 9.98 0.03 -1.63
CA ALA A 79 10.38 -0.72 -0.45
C ALA A 79 11.16 -1.99 -0.80
N LEU A 80 10.71 -2.71 -1.83
CA LEU A 80 11.28 -3.99 -2.26
C LEU A 80 12.38 -3.85 -3.33
N ALA A 81 12.78 -2.64 -3.68
CA ALA A 81 13.85 -2.37 -4.65
C ALA A 81 15.14 -3.20 -4.41
N PRO A 82 15.59 -3.46 -3.17
CA PRO A 82 16.78 -4.29 -2.93
C PRO A 82 16.65 -5.75 -3.37
N LEU A 83 15.44 -6.24 -3.67
CA LEU A 83 15.20 -7.61 -4.14
C LEU A 83 15.27 -7.76 -5.66
N ARG A 84 15.33 -6.64 -6.40
CA ARG A 84 15.52 -6.67 -7.85
C ARG A 84 16.83 -7.38 -8.20
N GLY A 85 16.76 -8.36 -9.10
CA GLY A 85 17.91 -9.19 -9.48
C GLY A 85 18.32 -10.25 -8.46
N ARG A 86 17.70 -10.28 -7.26
CA ARG A 86 17.90 -11.33 -6.25
C ARG A 86 16.81 -12.39 -6.25
N MET A 87 15.68 -12.12 -6.90
CA MET A 87 14.59 -13.07 -7.11
C MET A 87 14.01 -12.91 -8.54
N PRO A 88 13.33 -13.93 -9.10
CA PRO A 88 12.71 -13.81 -10.41
C PRO A 88 11.67 -12.68 -10.46
N GLU A 89 11.69 -11.88 -11.53
CA GLU A 89 10.80 -10.72 -11.70
C GLU A 89 9.30 -11.05 -11.53
N PRO A 90 8.77 -12.16 -12.07
CA PRO A 90 7.37 -12.52 -11.85
C PRO A 90 7.04 -12.78 -10.36
N GLU A 91 8.00 -13.30 -9.60
CA GLU A 91 7.83 -13.56 -8.17
C GLU A 91 7.88 -12.28 -7.35
N LEU A 92 8.81 -11.37 -7.67
CA LEU A 92 8.88 -10.03 -7.05
C LEU A 92 7.59 -9.26 -7.30
N ARG A 93 7.12 -9.25 -8.57
CA ARG A 93 5.86 -8.62 -8.93
C ARG A 93 4.69 -9.20 -8.12
N ARG A 94 4.59 -10.54 -8.02
CA ARG A 94 3.56 -11.18 -7.21
C ARG A 94 3.64 -10.76 -5.75
N LEU A 95 4.84 -10.67 -5.18
CA LEU A 95 5.05 -10.24 -3.80
C LEU A 95 4.58 -8.78 -3.58
N ILE A 96 4.91 -7.87 -4.51
CA ILE A 96 4.46 -6.46 -4.46
C ILE A 96 2.94 -6.37 -4.38
N TYR A 97 2.21 -7.06 -5.27
CA TYR A 97 0.75 -7.07 -5.24
C TYR A 97 0.20 -7.75 -3.98
N SER A 98 0.83 -8.83 -3.52
CA SER A 98 0.40 -9.56 -2.32
C SER A 98 0.51 -8.69 -1.08
N ILE A 99 1.61 -7.96 -0.92
CA ILE A 99 1.80 -6.99 0.16
C ILE A 99 0.84 -5.82 -0.01
N GLY A 100 0.70 -5.25 -1.20
CA GLY A 100 -0.24 -4.15 -1.47
C GLY A 100 -1.68 -4.50 -1.07
N ALA A 101 -2.11 -5.74 -1.28
CA ALA A 101 -3.43 -6.21 -0.87
C ALA A 101 -3.64 -6.26 0.66
N THR A 102 -2.57 -6.36 1.46
CA THR A 102 -2.70 -6.40 2.93
C THR A 102 -2.66 -5.04 3.59
N ILE A 103 -2.18 -3.99 2.91
CA ILE A 103 -1.97 -2.64 3.45
C ILE A 103 -2.84 -1.59 2.75
N GLY A 104 -4.11 -1.94 2.55
CA GLY A 104 -5.10 -1.14 1.86
C GLY A 104 -6.29 -0.69 2.68
N ILE A 105 -7.00 0.33 2.18
CA ILE A 105 -8.32 0.69 2.72
C ILE A 105 -9.30 -0.48 2.61
N GLU A 106 -9.16 -1.31 1.59
CA GLU A 106 -9.98 -2.50 1.38
C GLU A 106 -9.81 -3.51 2.53
N ALA A 107 -8.56 -3.75 2.93
CA ALA A 107 -8.24 -4.62 4.07
C ALA A 107 -8.68 -3.99 5.40
N PHE A 108 -8.45 -2.69 5.57
CA PHE A 108 -8.85 -1.96 6.76
C PHE A 108 -10.36 -2.01 6.98
N VAL A 109 -11.16 -1.68 5.95
CA VAL A 109 -12.63 -1.75 6.00
C VAL A 109 -13.11 -3.16 6.31
N TRP A 110 -12.50 -4.19 5.72
CA TRP A 110 -12.86 -5.57 6.05
C TRP A 110 -12.60 -5.90 7.52
N LEU A 111 -11.40 -5.60 8.03
CA LEU A 111 -11.01 -5.86 9.41
C LEU A 111 -11.89 -5.13 10.43
N THR A 112 -12.24 -3.87 10.15
CA THR A 112 -13.05 -3.05 11.08
C THR A 112 -14.54 -3.36 10.96
N ASP A 113 -15.12 -3.22 9.77
CA ASP A 113 -16.58 -3.22 9.60
C ASP A 113 -17.18 -4.62 9.62
N MET A 114 -16.45 -5.59 9.07
CA MET A 114 -16.90 -6.99 9.01
C MET A 114 -16.22 -7.84 10.08
N GLY A 115 -14.93 -7.61 10.32
CA GLY A 115 -14.14 -8.32 11.32
C GLY A 115 -14.39 -7.84 12.76
N GLY A 116 -14.94 -6.64 12.95
CA GLY A 116 -15.25 -6.08 14.26
C GLY A 116 -14.03 -5.68 15.09
N LEU A 117 -12.84 -5.58 14.47
CA LEU A 117 -11.62 -5.16 15.15
C LEU A 117 -11.63 -3.65 15.41
N SER A 118 -10.91 -3.24 16.46
CA SER A 118 -10.52 -1.84 16.61
C SER A 118 -9.60 -1.39 15.47
N ARG A 119 -9.46 -0.08 15.28
CA ARG A 119 -8.58 0.48 14.23
C ARG A 119 -7.13 0.10 14.48
N GLU A 120 -6.72 0.13 15.74
CA GLU A 120 -5.38 -0.21 16.20
C GLU A 120 -5.07 -1.69 15.91
N GLU A 121 -6.00 -2.60 16.24
CA GLU A 121 -5.86 -4.03 15.92
C GLU A 121 -5.83 -4.28 14.41
N ALA A 122 -6.68 -3.59 13.64
CA ALA A 122 -6.67 -3.70 12.18
C ALA A 122 -5.32 -3.28 11.58
N VAL A 123 -4.75 -2.15 12.03
CA VAL A 123 -3.43 -1.68 11.60
C VAL A 123 -2.33 -2.69 11.93
N GLU A 124 -2.34 -3.25 13.14
CA GLU A 124 -1.33 -4.25 13.52
C GLU A 124 -1.43 -5.52 12.68
N VAL A 125 -2.65 -6.01 12.42
CA VAL A 125 -2.87 -7.16 11.53
C VAL A 125 -2.36 -6.88 10.11
N MET A 126 -2.66 -5.70 9.55
CA MET A 126 -2.21 -5.31 8.21
C MET A 126 -0.67 -5.29 8.10
N ARG A 127 0.02 -4.67 9.08
CA ARG A 127 1.49 -4.62 9.14
C ARG A 127 2.10 -6.01 9.34
N SER A 128 1.53 -6.81 10.23
CA SER A 128 1.97 -8.19 10.48
C SER A 128 1.85 -9.06 9.23
N ASN A 129 0.76 -8.95 8.49
CA ASN A 129 0.57 -9.67 7.22
C ASN A 129 1.63 -9.29 6.18
N ALA A 130 1.90 -7.98 6.01
CA ALA A 130 2.93 -7.50 5.08
C ALA A 130 4.32 -8.05 5.45
N ARG A 131 4.71 -7.97 6.74
CA ARG A 131 5.96 -8.56 7.26
C ARG A 131 6.05 -10.05 6.96
N THR A 132 4.99 -10.79 7.23
CA THR A 132 4.95 -12.25 7.10
C THR A 132 5.15 -12.66 5.65
N LEU A 133 4.50 -11.98 4.71
CA LEU A 133 4.68 -12.22 3.28
C LEU A 133 6.13 -11.97 2.83
N LEU A 134 6.73 -10.87 3.26
CA LEU A 134 8.12 -10.57 2.92
C LEU A 134 9.09 -11.58 3.54
N ARG A 135 8.95 -11.90 4.84
CA ARG A 135 9.81 -12.91 5.50
C ARG A 135 9.75 -14.26 4.80
N SER A 136 8.54 -14.73 4.47
CA SER A 136 8.36 -15.99 3.73
C SER A 136 9.03 -15.94 2.34
N ALA A 137 9.05 -14.78 1.68
CA ALA A 137 9.76 -14.64 0.41
C ALA A 137 11.28 -14.67 0.59
N LEU A 138 11.80 -13.99 1.62
CA LEU A 138 13.24 -13.98 1.92
C LEU A 138 13.75 -15.36 2.33
N GLU A 139 12.97 -16.15 3.06
CA GLU A 139 13.31 -17.53 3.42
C GLU A 139 13.50 -18.44 2.20
N ARG A 140 12.81 -18.16 1.08
CA ARG A 140 12.98 -18.91 -0.18
C ARG A 140 14.25 -18.52 -0.96
N LEU A 141 14.91 -17.42 -0.58
CA LEU A 141 16.15 -16.95 -1.20
C LEU A 141 17.40 -17.42 -0.46
N ALA A 142 17.25 -17.94 0.76
CA ALA A 142 18.31 -18.50 1.59
C ALA A 142 18.59 -19.96 1.21
#